data_AF-A0A3B9D5Y0-F1
#
_entry.id   AF-A0A3B9D5Y0-F1
#
_cell.length_a   1.000
_cell.length_b   1.000
_cell.length_c   1.000
_cell.angle_alpha   90.00
_cell.angle_beta   90.00
_cell.angle_gamma   90.00
#
_symmetry.space_group_name_H-M   'P 1'
#
loop_
_entity.id
_entity.type
_entity.pdbx_description
1 polymer ?
#
loop_
_entity_poly.entity_id
_entity_poly.type
_entity_poly.pdbx_seq_one_letter_code
_entity_poly.pdbx_strand_id
1 'polypeptide(L)'
;MAFGIAAPLPYEAIGHGLLFVDIAIAMYDLDKFKRINDMYGHSAGDEALVAVSEAVRSRLCEDEILVRWGGEEFIVIMKQNERRFEEHAQEIREAVEQLQLETV
;
A
#
# COMPACT_ATOMS: atom_id res chain seq x y z
N MET A 1 17.41 4.28 -10.04
CA MET A 1 16.06 3.71 -10.08
C MET A 1 15.89 3.03 -11.42
N ALA A 2 15.72 1.71 -11.45
CA ALA A 2 15.53 0.94 -12.68
C ALA A 2 14.09 0.40 -12.67
N PHE A 3 13.28 0.83 -13.63
CA PHE A 3 11.99 0.23 -13.92
C PHE A 3 12.23 -0.89 -14.94
N GLY A 4 11.87 -2.12 -14.58
CA GLY A 4 11.88 -3.27 -15.49
C GLY A 4 10.47 -3.82 -15.63
N ILE A 5 9.85 -3.58 -16.77
CA ILE A 5 8.65 -4.31 -17.22
C ILE A 5 9.17 -5.57 -17.95
N ALA A 6 8.99 -6.74 -17.37
CA ALA A 6 9.34 -8.00 -18.03
C ALA A 6 8.24 -8.34 -19.05
N ALA A 7 8.60 -8.43 -20.34
CA ALA A 7 7.70 -8.93 -21.38
C ALA A 7 7.36 -10.41 -21.13
N PRO A 8 6.12 -10.86 -21.37
CA PRO A 8 5.75 -12.26 -21.14
C PRO A 8 6.43 -13.17 -22.17
N LEU A 9 7.09 -14.22 -21.69
CA LEU A 9 7.67 -15.30 -22.50
C LEU A 9 6.55 -16.15 -23.12
N PRO A 10 6.69 -16.63 -24.37
CA PRO A 10 5.71 -17.51 -24.98
C PRO A 10 6.00 -18.95 -24.54
N TYR A 11 5.15 -19.55 -23.72
CA TYR A 11 5.14 -21.00 -23.54
C TYR A 11 3.72 -21.53 -23.76
N GLU A 12 3.65 -22.52 -24.64
CA GLU A 12 2.45 -23.05 -25.26
C GLU A 12 1.41 -23.51 -24.22
N ALA A 13 0.17 -23.11 -24.49
CA ALA A 13 -0.99 -23.40 -23.68
C ALA A 13 -1.25 -24.92 -23.60
N ILE A 14 -1.01 -25.51 -22.43
CA ILE A 14 -1.52 -26.83 -22.09
C ILE A 14 -2.47 -26.66 -20.89
N GLY A 15 -3.77 -26.63 -21.21
CA GLY A 15 -4.83 -27.26 -20.43
C GLY A 15 -4.91 -26.95 -18.94
N HIS A 16 -5.06 -25.68 -18.58
CA HIS A 16 -5.83 -25.11 -17.46
C HIS A 16 -5.52 -23.61 -17.56
N GLY A 17 -6.49 -22.79 -17.97
CA GLY A 17 -6.24 -21.41 -18.42
C GLY A 17 -5.36 -20.63 -17.44
N LEU A 18 -4.11 -20.34 -17.84
CA LEU A 18 -3.23 -19.47 -17.08
C LEU A 18 -3.83 -18.06 -17.12
N LEU A 19 -4.43 -17.64 -16.00
CA LEU A 19 -4.73 -16.24 -15.75
C LEU A 19 -3.42 -15.55 -15.40
N PHE A 20 -2.82 -14.89 -16.39
CA PHE A 20 -1.77 -13.92 -16.14
C PHE A 20 -2.40 -12.66 -15.58
N VAL A 21 -1.98 -12.28 -14.38
CA VAL A 21 -2.42 -11.05 -13.71
C VAL A 21 -1.16 -10.22 -13.49
N ASP A 22 -1.16 -9.02 -14.06
CA ASP A 22 -0.12 -8.05 -13.77
C ASP A 22 -0.25 -7.59 -12.31
N ILE A 23 0.85 -7.62 -11.56
CA ILE A 23 0.89 -7.20 -10.16
C ILE A 23 1.74 -5.95 -10.06
N ALA A 24 1.25 -4.96 -9.32
CA ALA A 24 1.98 -3.76 -8.98
C ALA A 24 2.18 -3.68 -7.46
N ILE A 25 3.31 -3.11 -7.04
CA ILE A 25 3.68 -3.01 -5.63
C ILE A 25 4.02 -1.55 -5.34
N ALA A 26 3.34 -0.97 -4.36
CA ALA A 26 3.68 0.32 -3.78
C ALA A 26 4.27 0.12 -2.39
N MET A 27 5.38 0.78 -2.10
CA MET A 27 5.98 0.82 -0.77
C MET A 27 6.03 2.26 -0.31
N TYR A 28 5.60 2.52 0.92
CA TYR A 28 5.58 3.85 1.51
C TYR A 28 6.02 3.81 2.98
N ASP A 29 6.56 4.94 3.41
CA ASP A 29 7.06 5.18 4.77
C ASP A 29 6.29 6.37 5.36
N LEU A 30 5.97 6.32 6.65
CA LEU A 30 5.25 7.40 7.31
C LEU A 30 6.19 8.55 7.71
N ASP A 31 6.12 9.64 6.96
CA ASP A 31 6.94 10.83 7.20
C ASP A 31 6.91 11.29 8.66
N LYS A 32 8.10 11.38 9.27
CA LYS A 32 8.29 11.90 10.63
C LYS A 32 7.54 11.10 11.71
N PHE A 33 7.26 9.82 11.51
CA PHE A 33 6.59 8.99 12.52
C PHE A 33 7.33 8.98 13.87
N LYS A 34 8.67 8.96 13.86
CA LYS A 34 9.48 9.14 15.08
C LYS A 34 9.11 10.41 15.86
N ARG A 35 8.76 11.51 15.19
CA ARG A 35 8.35 12.76 15.86
C ARG A 35 7.03 12.60 16.60
N ILE A 36 6.10 11.79 16.08
CA ILE A 36 4.84 11.47 16.79
C ILE A 36 5.18 10.72 18.09
N ASN A 37 6.01 9.69 18.00
CA ASN A 37 6.46 8.95 19.19
C ASN A 37 7.17 9.83 20.21
N ASP A 38 8.09 10.68 19.75
CA ASP A 38 8.90 11.53 20.63
C ASP A 38 8.05 12.65 21.28
N MET A 39 6.97 13.11 20.64
CA MET A 39 6.10 14.19 21.15
C MET A 39 4.92 13.70 21.99
N TYR A 40 4.30 12.59 21.59
CA TYR A 40 3.02 12.11 22.13
C TYR A 40 3.12 10.72 22.77
N GLY A 41 4.30 10.09 22.72
CA GLY A 41 4.55 8.76 23.26
C GLY A 41 4.22 7.64 22.27
N HIS A 42 4.69 6.44 22.60
CA HIS A 42 4.53 5.26 21.74
C HIS A 42 3.07 4.84 21.54
N SER A 43 2.20 5.02 22.55
CA SER A 43 0.78 4.72 22.41
C SER A 43 0.12 5.54 21.31
N ALA A 44 0.44 6.83 21.20
CA ALA A 44 -0.05 7.68 20.12
C ALA A 44 0.52 7.26 18.74
N GLY A 45 1.75 6.77 18.70
CA GLY A 45 2.32 6.16 17.50
C GLY A 45 1.56 4.90 17.07
N ASP A 46 1.22 4.03 18.03
CA ASP A 46 0.43 2.82 17.76
C ASP A 46 -0.97 3.17 17.23
N GLU A 47 -1.64 4.17 17.82
CA GLU A 47 -2.92 4.68 17.34
C GLU A 47 -2.81 5.26 15.92
N ALA A 48 -1.75 6.02 15.63
CA ALA A 48 -1.49 6.53 14.29
C ALA A 48 -1.30 5.41 13.27
N LEU A 49 -0.58 4.34 13.61
CA LEU A 49 -0.39 3.18 12.74
C LEU A 49 -1.70 2.45 12.44
N VAL A 50 -2.59 2.33 13.45
CA VAL A 50 -3.93 1.74 13.28
C VAL A 50 -4.75 2.60 12.34
N ALA A 51 -4.83 3.92 12.58
CA ALA A 51 -5.60 4.84 11.74
C ALA A 51 -5.10 4.87 10.28
N VAL A 52 -3.78 4.86 10.07
CA VAL A 52 -3.19 4.72 8.72
C VAL A 52 -3.63 3.41 8.07
N SER A 53 -3.54 2.30 8.81
CA SER A 53 -3.91 0.98 8.28
C SER A 53 -5.38 0.95 7.87
N GLU A 54 -6.27 1.55 8.66
CA GLU A 54 -7.70 1.63 8.36
C GLU A 54 -8.00 2.54 7.17
N ALA A 55 -7.38 3.72 7.10
CA ALA A 55 -7.52 4.64 5.97
C ALA A 55 -7.10 3.98 4.66
N VAL A 56 -5.96 3.29 4.65
CA VAL A 56 -5.45 2.59 3.47
C VAL A 56 -6.38 1.44 3.11
N ARG A 57 -6.74 0.58 4.07
CA ARG A 57 -7.66 -0.55 3.85
C ARG A 57 -9.01 -0.13 3.28
N SER A 58 -9.52 1.05 3.64
CA SER A 58 -10.78 1.58 3.10
C SER A 58 -10.73 1.89 1.60
N ARG A 59 -9.53 1.99 1.02
CA ARG A 59 -9.28 2.25 -0.40
C ARG A 59 -8.92 1.00 -1.19
N LEU A 60 -8.58 -0.10 -0.52
CA LEU A 60 -8.18 -1.34 -1.17
C LEU A 60 -9.40 -2.14 -1.65
N CYS A 61 -9.24 -2.78 -2.80
CA CYS A 61 -10.14 -3.82 -3.30
C CYS A 61 -9.95 -5.13 -2.50
N GLU A 62 -10.92 -6.05 -2.61
CA GLU A 62 -10.93 -7.31 -1.86
C GLU A 62 -9.69 -8.20 -2.11
N ASP A 63 -9.07 -8.07 -3.27
CA ASP A 63 -7.93 -8.86 -3.72
C ASP A 63 -6.59 -8.14 -3.66
N GLU A 64 -6.55 -6.97 -3.00
CA GLU A 64 -5.35 -6.21 -2.73
C GLU A 64 -4.90 -6.42 -1.29
N ILE A 65 -3.59 -6.34 -1.06
CA ILE A 65 -2.98 -6.73 0.21
C ILE A 65 -2.22 -5.55 0.78
N LEU A 66 -2.57 -5.15 2.01
CA LEU A 66 -1.76 -4.27 2.84
C LEU A 66 -0.85 -5.10 3.74
N VAL A 67 0.45 -4.81 3.73
CA VAL A 67 1.47 -5.42 4.57
C VAL A 67 2.19 -4.33 5.34
N ARG A 68 2.32 -4.49 6.66
CA ARG A 68 3.27 -3.70 7.46
C ARG A 68 4.64 -4.37 7.37
N TRP A 69 5.57 -3.76 6.63
CA TRP A 69 6.90 -4.32 6.38
C TRP A 69 7.86 -4.08 7.55
N GLY A 70 7.76 -2.89 8.16
CA GLY A 70 8.65 -2.44 9.23
C GLY A 70 7.91 -1.70 10.35
N GLY A 71 8.67 -0.89 11.08
CA GLY A 71 8.12 -0.07 12.17
C GLY A 71 7.05 0.91 11.67
N GLU A 72 7.40 1.71 10.67
CA GLU A 72 6.54 2.74 10.06
C GLU A 72 6.39 2.55 8.53
N GLU A 73 6.92 1.45 8.01
CA GLU A 73 6.95 1.10 6.58
C GLU A 73 5.81 0.14 6.20
N PHE A 74 5.16 0.42 5.08
CA PHE A 74 4.06 -0.37 4.55
C PHE A 74 4.24 -0.68 3.07
N ILE A 75 3.66 -1.81 2.66
CA ILE A 75 3.60 -2.28 1.28
C ILE A 75 2.15 -2.54 0.92
N VAL A 76 1.72 -2.07 -0.24
CA VAL A 76 0.45 -2.43 -0.85
C VAL A 76 0.72 -3.19 -2.13
N ILE A 77 0.15 -4.39 -2.23
CA ILE A 77 0.19 -5.25 -3.40
C ILE A 77 -1.15 -5.13 -4.10
N MET A 78 -1.13 -4.60 -5.31
CA MET A 78 -2.32 -4.35 -6.14
C MET A 78 -2.29 -5.25 -7.37
N LYS A 79 -3.45 -5.74 -7.77
CA LYS A 79 -3.58 -6.25 -9.14
C LYS A 79 -3.72 -5.07 -10.06
N GLN A 80 -2.96 -5.09 -11.15
CA GLN A 80 -3.14 -4.12 -12.20
C GLN A 80 -4.43 -4.47 -12.96
N ASN A 81 -5.49 -3.76 -12.61
CA ASN A 81 -6.81 -3.86 -13.22
C ASN A 81 -7.01 -2.68 -14.20
N GLU A 82 -8.27 -2.32 -14.49
CA GLU A 82 -8.60 -1.18 -15.36
C GLU A 82 -8.09 0.17 -14.83
N ARG A 83 -7.87 0.27 -13.52
CA ARG A 83 -7.36 1.46 -12.85
C ARG A 83 -5.85 1.54 -12.96
N ARG A 84 -5.33 2.71 -13.33
CA ARG A 84 -3.88 2.94 -13.38
C ARG A 84 -3.31 2.90 -11.96
N PHE A 85 -2.21 2.16 -11.80
CA PHE A 85 -1.46 2.04 -10.54
C PHE A 85 -1.16 3.41 -9.90
N GLU A 86 -0.74 4.39 -10.71
CA GLU A 86 -0.39 5.74 -10.23
C GLU A 86 -1.59 6.45 -9.60
N GLU A 87 -2.77 6.34 -10.21
CA GLU A 87 -4.02 6.90 -9.68
C GLU A 87 -4.43 6.18 -8.39
N HIS A 88 -4.14 4.87 -8.30
CA HIS A 88 -4.42 4.10 -7.09
C HIS A 88 -3.51 4.45 -5.93
N ALA A 89 -2.21 4.52 -6.17
CA ALA A 89 -1.23 4.98 -5.19
C ALA A 89 -1.54 6.41 -4.70
N GLN A 90 -1.98 7.29 -5.60
CA GLN A 90 -2.34 8.67 -5.24
C GLN A 90 -3.54 8.76 -4.30
N GLU A 91 -4.62 7.99 -4.54
CA GLU A 91 -5.77 7.97 -3.62
C GLU A 91 -5.40 7.40 -2.24
N ILE A 92 -4.53 6.39 -2.20
CA ILE A 92 -4.02 5.85 -0.93
C ILE A 92 -3.26 6.94 -0.17
N ARG A 93 -2.37 7.67 -0.85
CA ARG A 93 -1.61 8.79 -0.28
C ARG A 93 -2.54 9.87 0.26
N GLU A 94 -3.54 10.28 -0.52
CA GLU A 94 -4.52 11.29 -0.10
C GLU A 94 -5.37 10.85 1.09
N ALA A 95 -5.75 9.57 1.15
CA ALA A 95 -6.48 9.01 2.29
C ALA A 95 -5.66 9.11 3.59
N VAL A 96 -4.35 8.89 3.52
CA VAL A 96 -3.44 9.05 4.67
C VAL A 96 -3.23 10.53 5.01
N GLU A 97 -3.07 11.41 4.02
CA GLU A 97 -2.91 12.87 4.25
C GLU A 97 -4.13 13.51 4.91
N GLN A 98 -5.33 12.98 4.64
CA GLN A 98 -6.59 13.49 5.19
C GLN A 98 -6.89 12.98 6.60
N LEU A 99 -6.05 12.08 7.15
CA LEU A 99 -6.24 11.60 8.52
C LEU A 99 -6.09 12.73 9.53
N GLN A 100 -7.15 12.94 10.31
CA GLN A 100 -7.13 13.77 11.50
C GLN A 100 -7.17 12.86 12.71
N LEU A 101 -6.05 12.78 13.43
CA LEU A 101 -5.99 12.09 14.70
C LEU A 101 -6.46 13.07 15.78
N GLU A 102 -7.63 12.81 16.37
CA GLU A 102 -8.06 13.53 17.56
C GLU A 102 -7.12 13.15 18.71
N THR A 103 -6.39 14.12 19.23
CA THR A 103 -5.53 13.92 20.40
C THR A 103 -6.43 13.80 21.64
N VAL A 104 -6.42 12.65 22.30
CA VAL A 104 -7.05 12.44 23.62
C VAL A 104 -6.28 13.18 24.71
#